data_AF-A0AAV8YZ01-F1
#
_entry.id   AF-A0AAV8YZ01-F1
#
_cell.length_a   1.000
_cell.length_b   1.000
_cell.length_c   1.000
_cell.angle_alpha   90.00
_cell.angle_beta   90.00
_cell.angle_gamma   90.00
#
_symmetry.space_group_name_H-M   'P 1'
#
loop_
_entity.id
_entity.type
_entity.pdbx_description
1 polymer ?
#
loop_
_entity_poly.entity_id
_entity_poly.type
_entity_poly.pdbx_seq_one_letter_code
_entity_poly.pdbx_strand_id
1 'polypeptide(L)'
;MGIHLLTNRLQHKQKMGESIQAVHYHDDNVITHEKSGLVKLWSIRKSSYDVIETYESGGGYCKSIVLNNSLIVPQENGAVDVLDINNLKKISQLVPEREEPLGRVMCLQEVEIDGTICILGGYETGRYT
;
A
#
# COMPACT_ATOMS: atom_id res chain seq x y z
N MET A 1 25.10 -11.67 -7.38
CA MET A 1 24.47 -11.61 -6.05
C MET A 1 23.49 -12.77 -6.00
N GLY A 2 23.76 -13.79 -5.19
CA GLY A 2 23.11 -15.11 -5.29
C GLY A 2 21.73 -15.16 -4.65
N ILE A 3 20.86 -15.99 -5.20
CA ILE A 3 19.44 -16.13 -4.81
C ILE A 3 19.37 -16.98 -3.52
N HIS A 4 19.07 -16.34 -2.38
CA HIS A 4 19.19 -16.92 -1.04
C HIS A 4 17.97 -17.73 -0.55
N LEU A 5 16.90 -17.80 -1.34
CA LEU A 5 15.65 -18.50 -0.99
C LEU A 5 15.83 -20.02 -0.81
N LEU A 6 16.92 -20.60 -1.35
CA LEU A 6 17.15 -22.04 -1.39
C LEU A 6 17.32 -22.70 0.00
N THR A 7 17.78 -21.94 1.01
CA THR A 7 18.11 -22.53 2.32
C THR A 7 17.01 -22.38 3.37
N ASN A 8 16.02 -21.51 3.11
CA ASN A 8 14.98 -21.12 4.08
C ASN A 8 15.54 -20.74 5.48
N ARG A 9 16.79 -20.27 5.55
CA ARG A 9 17.42 -19.84 6.81
C ARG A 9 17.20 -18.35 7.02
N LEU A 10 16.81 -17.97 8.23
CA LEU A 10 16.74 -16.57 8.64
C LEU A 10 18.14 -15.96 8.60
N GLN A 11 18.35 -14.95 7.73
CA GLN A 11 19.60 -14.21 7.67
C GLN A 11 19.54 -12.90 8.46
N HIS A 12 18.39 -12.23 8.42
CA HIS A 12 18.24 -10.92 9.04
C HIS A 12 16.82 -10.75 9.58
N LYS A 13 16.70 -10.07 10.72
CA LYS A 13 15.43 -9.69 11.33
C LYS A 13 15.47 -8.21 11.66
N GLN A 14 14.58 -7.45 11.04
CA GLN A 14 14.44 -6.01 11.27
C GLN A 14 13.01 -5.69 11.70
N LYS A 15 12.87 -4.80 12.68
CA LYS A 15 11.56 -4.22 13.03
C LYS A 15 11.26 -3.08 12.05
N MET A 16 10.17 -3.20 11.29
CA MET A 16 9.81 -2.25 10.22
C MET A 16 8.41 -1.64 10.39
N GLY A 17 7.79 -1.83 11.56
CA GLY A 17 6.43 -1.39 11.88
C GLY A 17 5.86 -2.20 13.04
N GLU A 18 4.66 -1.87 13.49
CA GLU A 18 3.97 -2.59 14.57
C GLU A 18 2.94 -3.59 14.02
N SER A 19 1.98 -3.13 13.23
CA SER A 19 0.90 -3.95 12.67
C SER A 19 0.85 -3.83 11.15
N ILE A 20 1.86 -4.39 10.49
CA ILE A 20 2.03 -4.33 9.04
C ILE A 20 0.95 -5.17 8.36
N GLN A 21 0.20 -4.55 7.44
CA GLN A 21 -0.82 -5.21 6.63
C GLN A 21 -0.41 -5.41 5.17
N ALA A 22 0.50 -4.59 4.65
CA ALA A 22 1.10 -4.78 3.34
C ALA A 22 2.61 -4.48 3.34
N VAL A 23 3.35 -5.25 2.56
CA VAL A 23 4.78 -5.07 2.30
C VAL A 23 4.98 -5.11 0.79
N HIS A 24 5.64 -4.10 0.25
CA HIS A 24 6.00 -4.01 -1.16
C HIS A 24 7.51 -3.85 -1.29
N TYR A 25 8.09 -4.38 -2.36
CA TYR A 25 9.50 -4.20 -2.70
C TYR A 25 9.62 -3.50 -4.05
N HIS A 26 10.44 -2.46 -4.13
CA HIS A 26 10.66 -1.67 -5.34
C HIS A 26 12.08 -1.08 -5.32
N ASP A 27 12.89 -1.40 -6.33
CA ASP A 27 14.23 -0.84 -6.55
C ASP A 27 15.10 -0.79 -5.28
N ASP A 28 15.27 -1.93 -4.62
CA ASP A 28 16.01 -2.09 -3.34
C ASP A 28 15.42 -1.35 -2.13
N ASN A 29 14.25 -0.75 -2.28
CA ASN A 29 13.48 -0.19 -1.19
C ASN A 29 12.34 -1.13 -0.79
N VAL A 30 11.91 -1.00 0.47
CA VAL A 30 10.73 -1.68 0.99
C VAL A 30 9.71 -0.66 1.44
N ILE A 31 8.45 -0.89 1.11
CA ILE A 31 7.34 -0.09 1.58
C ILE A 31 6.52 -0.94 2.55
N THR A 32 6.30 -0.42 3.75
CA THR A 32 5.41 -1.04 4.73
C THR A 32 4.17 -0.17 4.90
N HIS A 33 2.99 -0.77 4.85
CA HIS A 33 1.72 -0.12 5.22
C HIS A 33 1.17 -0.78 6.49
N GLU A 34 1.03 0.00 7.54
CA GLU A 34 0.51 -0.42 8.84
C GLU A 34 -1.01 -0.24 8.93
N LYS A 35 -1.69 -1.03 9.77
CA LYS A 35 -3.14 -0.88 10.02
C LYS A 35 -3.52 0.48 10.60
N SER A 36 -2.59 1.17 11.24
CA SER A 36 -2.76 2.55 11.71
C SER A 36 -2.81 3.58 10.58
N GLY A 37 -2.50 3.19 9.34
CA GLY A 37 -2.42 4.08 8.18
C GLY A 37 -1.02 4.60 7.90
N LEU A 38 -0.05 4.31 8.77
CA LEU A 38 1.32 4.73 8.53
C LEU A 38 1.94 3.91 7.39
N VAL A 39 2.32 4.62 6.34
CA VAL A 39 3.09 4.09 5.19
C VAL A 39 4.52 4.59 5.33
N LYS A 40 5.50 3.68 5.27
CA LYS A 40 6.92 4.02 5.36
C LYS A 40 7.66 3.46 4.16
N LEU A 41 8.51 4.27 3.56
CA LEU A 41 9.48 3.87 2.56
C LEU A 41 10.85 3.69 3.23
N TRP A 42 11.43 2.51 3.06
CA TRP A 42 12.68 2.09 3.67
C TRP A 42 13.75 1.91 2.61
N SER A 43 14.88 2.60 2.75
CA SER A 43 16.09 2.31 1.98
C SER A 43 16.85 1.17 2.63
N ILE A 44 17.11 0.10 1.87
CA ILE A 44 17.88 -1.05 2.33
C ILE A 44 19.27 -1.01 1.72
N ARG A 45 20.30 -0.85 2.56
CA ARG A 45 21.70 -0.81 2.12
C ARG A 45 22.53 -1.76 2.97
N LYS A 46 22.81 -2.95 2.42
CA LYS A 46 23.53 -4.04 3.11
C LYS A 46 22.85 -4.47 4.41
N SER A 47 23.19 -3.82 5.51
CA SER A 47 22.66 -4.10 6.86
C SER A 47 22.02 -2.86 7.51
N SER A 48 21.91 -1.76 6.76
CA SER A 48 21.18 -0.55 7.18
C SER A 48 19.77 -0.55 6.62
N TYR A 49 18.82 -0.17 7.47
CA TYR A 49 17.40 -0.09 7.16
C TYR A 49 16.89 1.25 7.66
N ASP A 50 16.82 2.21 6.77
CA ASP A 50 16.53 3.59 7.11
C ASP A 50 15.20 4.00 6.52
N VAL A 51 14.30 4.56 7.33
CA VAL A 51 13.09 5.20 6.82
C VAL A 51 13.51 6.48 6.11
N ILE A 52 13.19 6.58 4.83
CA ILE A 52 13.52 7.75 4.02
C ILE A 52 12.31 8.65 3.82
N GLU A 53 11.09 8.10 3.78
CA GLU A 53 9.86 8.86 3.67
C GLU A 53 8.72 8.19 4.44
N THR A 54 7.76 9.01 4.86
CA THR A 54 6.54 8.55 5.53
C THR A 54 5.32 9.25 4.96
N TYR A 55 4.21 8.51 4.87
CA TYR A 55 2.91 9.03 4.48
C TYR A 55 1.85 8.50 5.45
N GLU A 56 0.93 9.35 5.86
CA GLU A 56 -0.19 8.97 6.73
C GLU A 56 -1.46 8.84 5.90
N SER A 57 -2.05 7.65 5.91
CA SER A 57 -3.43 7.42 5.47
C SER A 57 -4.35 7.32 6.69
N GLY A 58 -5.66 7.30 6.44
CA GLY A 58 -6.63 7.04 7.51
C GLY A 58 -6.55 5.64 8.15
N GLY A 59 -5.72 4.73 7.62
CA GLY A 59 -5.58 3.38 8.17
C GLY A 59 -6.76 2.47 7.88
N GLY A 60 -6.90 1.41 8.69
CA GLY A 60 -7.95 0.40 8.57
C GLY A 60 -7.44 -0.95 8.08
N TYR A 61 -8.32 -1.70 7.42
CA TYR A 61 -8.11 -3.11 7.07
C TYR A 61 -7.75 -3.33 5.60
N CYS A 62 -7.85 -2.29 4.77
CA CYS A 62 -7.52 -2.40 3.37
C CYS A 62 -6.03 -2.23 3.14
N LYS A 63 -5.45 -3.22 2.45
CA LYS A 63 -4.04 -3.20 2.04
C LYS A 63 -3.85 -2.23 0.88
N SER A 64 -2.67 -1.63 0.81
CA SER A 64 -2.24 -0.91 -0.39
C SER A 64 -1.83 -1.91 -1.47
N ILE A 65 -1.88 -1.48 -2.74
CA ILE A 65 -1.37 -2.24 -3.89
C ILE A 65 -0.38 -1.39 -4.68
N VAL A 66 0.49 -2.02 -5.45
CA VAL A 66 1.40 -1.33 -6.38
C VAL A 66 0.83 -1.45 -7.79
N LEU A 67 0.79 -0.33 -8.52
CA LEU A 67 0.31 -0.25 -9.89
C LEU A 67 1.16 0.74 -10.68
N ASN A 68 1.86 0.31 -11.74
CA ASN A 68 2.63 1.19 -12.64
C ASN A 68 3.51 2.22 -11.90
N ASN A 69 4.40 1.77 -11.01
CA ASN A 69 5.26 2.63 -10.16
C ASN A 69 4.50 3.61 -9.26
N SER A 70 3.23 3.34 -9.00
CA SER A 70 2.43 4.07 -8.02
C SER A 70 2.03 3.14 -6.88
N LEU A 71 1.97 3.69 -5.68
CA LEU A 71 1.38 3.03 -4.53
C LEU A 71 -0.06 3.53 -4.37
N ILE A 72 -0.99 2.59 -4.40
CA ILE A 72 -2.42 2.84 -4.28
C ILE A 72 -2.82 2.61 -2.83
N VAL A 73 -3.22 3.67 -2.12
CA VAL A 73 -3.43 3.66 -0.67
C VAL A 73 -4.88 4.01 -0.33
N PRO A 74 -5.63 3.10 0.31
CA PRO A 74 -7.02 3.33 0.70
C PRO A 74 -7.11 4.40 1.80
N GLN A 75 -8.18 5.18 1.78
CA GLN A 75 -8.46 6.23 2.76
C GLN A 75 -9.76 5.97 3.52
N GLU A 76 -9.88 6.53 4.72
CA GLU A 76 -11.06 6.37 5.58
C GLU A 76 -12.36 6.91 4.94
N ASN A 77 -12.25 7.92 4.07
CA ASN A 77 -13.38 8.54 3.39
C ASN A 77 -13.86 7.75 2.14
N GLY A 78 -13.32 6.56 1.89
CA GLY A 78 -13.67 5.75 0.72
C GLY A 78 -12.92 6.13 -0.56
N ALA A 79 -12.10 7.19 -0.52
CA ALA A 79 -11.21 7.52 -1.61
C ALA A 79 -9.97 6.61 -1.60
N VAL A 80 -9.21 6.69 -2.68
CA VAL A 80 -7.93 6.01 -2.81
C VAL A 80 -6.89 7.02 -3.28
N ASP A 81 -5.81 7.16 -2.53
CA ASP A 81 -4.70 8.03 -2.91
C ASP A 81 -3.74 7.28 -3.82
N VAL A 82 -3.24 7.98 -4.84
CA VAL A 82 -2.19 7.50 -5.73
C VAL A 82 -0.90 8.22 -5.36
N LEU A 83 0.07 7.48 -4.85
CA LEU A 83 1.37 8.02 -4.45
C LEU A 83 2.44 7.58 -5.43
N ASP A 84 3.43 8.44 -5.67
CA ASP A 84 4.67 8.03 -6.33
C ASP A 84 5.42 7.04 -5.44
N ILE A 85 5.79 5.88 -5.98
CA ILE A 85 6.39 4.80 -5.18
C ILE A 85 7.78 5.14 -4.65
N ASN A 86 8.50 6.08 -5.27
CA ASN A 86 9.88 6.41 -4.95
C ASN A 86 10.02 7.43 -3.82
N ASN A 87 8.97 8.21 -3.56
CA ASN A 87 9.03 9.30 -2.58
C ASN A 87 7.73 9.48 -1.78
N LEU A 88 6.74 8.61 -1.97
CA LEU A 88 5.42 8.63 -1.33
C LEU A 88 4.65 9.95 -1.51
N LYS A 89 5.03 10.82 -2.46
CA LYS A 89 4.29 12.05 -2.74
C LYS A 89 2.98 11.69 -3.43
N LYS A 90 1.89 12.29 -2.95
CA LYS A 90 0.58 12.17 -3.56
C LYS A 90 0.59 12.77 -4.97
N ILE A 91 0.31 11.93 -5.96
CA ILE A 91 0.13 12.30 -7.37
C ILE A 91 -1.32 12.74 -7.60
N SER A 92 -2.26 11.92 -7.13
CA SER A 92 -3.70 12.16 -7.32
C SER A 92 -4.53 11.42 -6.27
N GLN A 93 -5.85 11.59 -6.36
CA GLN A 93 -6.83 10.86 -5.57
C GLN A 93 -7.96 10.40 -6.48
N LEU A 94 -8.35 9.13 -6.32
CA LEU A 94 -9.49 8.53 -6.99
C LEU A 94 -10.67 8.54 -6.03
N VAL A 95 -11.76 9.18 -6.45
CA VAL A 95 -13.01 9.28 -5.68
C VAL A 95 -14.12 8.63 -6.53
N PRO A 96 -14.89 7.68 -5.98
CA PRO A 96 -16.01 7.09 -6.70
C PRO A 96 -17.05 8.15 -7.12
N GLU A 97 -17.44 8.13 -8.39
CA GLU A 97 -18.50 9.01 -8.93
C GLU A 97 -19.89 8.50 -8.53
N ARG A 98 -20.34 8.88 -7.33
CA ARG A 98 -21.66 8.53 -6.78
C ARG A 98 -22.24 9.71 -5.99
N GLU A 99 -23.56 9.82 -5.96
CA GLU A 99 -24.26 10.79 -5.10
C GLU A 99 -24.17 10.41 -3.61
N GLU A 100 -24.17 9.10 -3.30
CA GLU A 100 -24.07 8.59 -1.94
C GLU A 100 -22.68 7.99 -1.64
N PRO A 101 -22.16 8.15 -0.41
CA PRO A 101 -20.91 7.52 0.02
C PRO A 101 -20.99 5.99 -0.01
N LEU A 102 -19.99 5.35 -0.64
CA LEU A 102 -19.87 3.87 -0.66
C LEU A 102 -19.38 3.28 0.67
N GLY A 103 -18.95 4.13 1.61
CA GLY A 103 -18.34 3.72 2.87
C GLY A 103 -16.83 3.53 2.74
N ARG A 104 -16.27 2.59 3.51
CA ARG A 104 -14.83 2.38 3.61
C ARG A 104 -14.34 1.40 2.55
N VAL A 105 -13.17 1.65 1.98
CA VAL A 105 -12.48 0.66 1.14
C VAL A 105 -12.02 -0.49 2.02
N MET A 106 -12.38 -1.71 1.67
CA MET A 106 -12.05 -2.93 2.42
C MET A 106 -11.06 -3.83 1.68
N CYS A 107 -11.07 -3.79 0.35
CA CYS A 107 -10.08 -4.45 -0.48
C CYS A 107 -9.84 -3.67 -1.77
N LEU A 108 -8.62 -3.80 -2.29
CA LEU A 108 -8.19 -3.28 -3.58
C LEU A 108 -7.57 -4.41 -4.38
N GLN A 109 -7.86 -4.46 -5.67
CA GLN A 109 -7.30 -5.43 -6.60
C GLN A 109 -7.02 -4.75 -7.94
N GLU A 110 -5.84 -5.00 -8.50
CA GLU A 110 -5.57 -4.69 -9.91
C GLU A 110 -6.33 -5.70 -10.79
N VAL A 111 -7.09 -5.19 -11.77
CA VAL A 111 -7.82 -5.99 -12.74
C VAL A 111 -7.64 -5.42 -14.14
N GLU A 112 -7.68 -6.27 -15.15
CA GLU A 112 -7.72 -5.85 -16.55
C GLU A 112 -9.13 -6.04 -17.10
N ILE A 113 -9.68 -4.99 -17.70
CA ILE A 113 -11.01 -4.98 -18.33
C ILE A 113 -10.83 -4.43 -19.74
N ASP A 114 -11.11 -5.24 -20.75
CA ASP A 114 -11.00 -4.88 -22.16
C ASP A 114 -9.64 -4.22 -22.54
N GLY A 115 -8.53 -4.79 -22.03
CA GLY A 115 -7.18 -4.27 -22.26
C GLY A 115 -6.81 -3.04 -21.43
N THR A 116 -7.71 -2.57 -20.56
CA THR A 116 -7.49 -1.43 -19.68
C THR A 116 -7.22 -1.91 -18.26
N ILE A 117 -6.11 -1.46 -17.68
CA ILE A 117 -5.77 -1.74 -16.28
C ILE A 117 -6.59 -0.81 -15.38
N CYS A 118 -7.34 -1.42 -14.46
CA CYS A 118 -8.26 -0.76 -13.53
C CYS A 118 -7.95 -1.16 -12.09
N ILE A 119 -8.37 -0.31 -11.15
CA ILE A 119 -8.37 -0.64 -9.73
C ILE A 119 -9.81 -1.01 -9.34
N LEU A 120 -10.01 -2.24 -8.90
CA LEU A 120 -11.25 -2.70 -8.33
C LEU A 120 -11.23 -2.51 -6.81
N GLY A 121 -12.13 -1.67 -6.30
CA GLY A 121 -12.33 -1.44 -4.87
C GLY A 121 -13.58 -2.15 -4.34
N GLY A 122 -13.44 -2.94 -3.29
CA GLY A 122 -14.57 -3.46 -2.51
C GLY A 122 -14.86 -2.55 -1.33
N TYR A 123 -16.13 -2.19 -1.14
CA TYR A 123 -16.56 -1.20 -0.14
C TYR A 123 -17.49 -1.80 0.91
N GLU A 124 -17.37 -1.29 2.15
CA GLU A 124 -18.30 -1.58 3.25
C GLU A 124 -18.96 -0.28 3.73
N THR A 125 -20.29 -0.21 3.61
CA THR A 125 -21.08 0.98 3.95
C THR A 125 -21.29 1.17 5.45
N GLY A 126 -21.12 0.11 6.26
CA GLY A 126 -21.41 0.12 7.70
C GLY A 126 -22.87 0.44 8.06
N ARG A 127 -23.77 0.57 7.07
CA ARG A 127 -25.21 0.77 7.30
C ARG A 127 -25.82 -0.58 7.66
N TYR A 128 -26.00 -0.82 8.95
CA TYR A 128 -27.00 -1.79 9.43
C TYR A 128 -28.37 -1.16 9.17
N THR A 129 -29.13 -1.70 8.22
CA THR A 129 -30.56 -1.44 8.09
C THR A 129 -31.33 -2.03 9.27
#